data_AF-A0A7J4QUX7-F1
#
_entry.id   AF-A0A7J4QUX7-F1
#
_cell.length_a   1.000
_cell.length_b   1.000
_cell.length_c   1.000
_cell.angle_alpha   90.00
_cell.angle_beta   90.00
_cell.angle_gamma   90.00
#
_symmetry.space_group_name_H-M   'P 1'
#
loop_
_entity.id
_entity.type
_entity.pdbx_description
1 polymer ?
#
loop_
_entity_poly.entity_id
_entity_poly.type
_entity_poly.pdbx_seq_one_letter_code
_entity_poly.pdbx_strand_id
1 'polypeptide(L)'
;PEGLLDWVCVSPKDQMYPDVKIRQRTGDELKCVYVGQDLTMYDDLRQGFDHAFLQPCYMEAESVEWNGKNFAETEEVVKKNSGWRLSLQTHKWMGVD
;
A
#
# COMPACT_ATOMS: atom_id res chain seq x y z
N PRO A 1 -22.38 8.92 6.11
CA PRO A 1 -23.20 7.95 6.86
C PRO A 1 -22.56 6.58 6.80
N GLU A 2 -22.66 5.80 7.86
CA GLU A 2 -22.30 4.38 7.83
C GLU A 2 -23.15 3.67 6.75
N GLY A 3 -22.52 2.80 5.95
CA GLY A 3 -23.18 2.11 4.83
C GLY A 3 -23.47 2.96 3.59
N LEU A 4 -22.97 4.20 3.50
CA LEU A 4 -23.09 5.00 2.25
C LEU A 4 -22.05 4.59 1.19
N LEU A 5 -20.86 4.19 1.63
CA LEU A 5 -19.80 3.69 0.76
C LEU A 5 -19.73 2.18 0.95
N ASP A 6 -19.76 1.44 -0.16
CA ASP A 6 -19.67 -0.03 -0.13
C ASP A 6 -18.25 -0.52 0.18
N TRP A 7 -17.24 0.30 -0.12
CA TRP A 7 -15.83 -0.03 0.09
C TRP A 7 -14.97 1.22 0.24
N VAL A 8 -14.10 1.22 1.23
CA VAL A 8 -13.14 2.28 1.52
C VAL A 8 -11.73 1.71 1.50
N CYS A 9 -10.96 2.08 0.47
CA CYS A 9 -9.52 1.85 0.41
C CYS A 9 -8.77 3.09 0.92
N VAL A 10 -7.91 2.91 1.92
CA VAL A 10 -7.04 3.94 2.45
C VAL A 10 -5.60 3.60 2.10
N SER A 11 -4.93 4.53 1.43
CA SER A 11 -3.51 4.43 1.13
C SER A 11 -2.76 5.55 1.85
N PRO A 12 -2.14 5.28 3.01
CA PRO A 12 -1.44 6.30 3.78
C PRO A 12 -0.21 6.83 3.03
N LYS A 13 0.22 8.03 3.41
CA LYS A 13 1.30 8.79 2.76
C LYS A 13 2.30 9.38 3.77
N ASP A 14 2.14 9.10 5.04
CA ASP A 14 3.01 9.54 6.15
C ASP A 14 4.43 8.97 6.06
N GLN A 15 4.63 7.87 5.34
CA GLN A 15 5.95 7.35 4.98
C GLN A 15 6.74 8.26 4.02
N MET A 16 6.05 9.08 3.22
CA MET A 16 6.67 10.07 2.32
C MET A 16 6.55 11.50 2.87
N TYR A 17 5.49 11.78 3.63
CA TYR A 17 5.15 13.10 4.15
C TYR A 17 4.83 13.00 5.65
N PRO A 18 5.83 12.97 6.55
CA PRO A 18 5.66 12.68 7.97
C PRO A 18 4.71 13.64 8.70
N ASP A 19 4.53 14.86 8.20
CA ASP A 19 3.63 15.86 8.80
C ASP A 19 2.15 15.64 8.43
N VAL A 20 1.86 14.72 7.52
CA VAL A 20 0.49 14.42 7.08
C VAL A 20 -0.17 13.43 8.04
N LYS A 21 -1.16 13.92 8.78
CA LYS A 21 -1.97 13.08 9.68
C LYS A 21 -2.98 12.24 8.90
N ILE A 22 -3.01 10.94 9.19
CA ILE A 22 -4.03 10.02 8.69
C ILE A 22 -5.31 10.19 9.51
N ARG A 23 -6.35 10.77 8.88
CA ARG A 23 -7.66 10.98 9.52
C ARG A 23 -8.61 9.80 9.37
N GLN A 24 -8.58 9.13 8.21
CA GLN A 24 -9.37 7.93 7.98
C GLN A 24 -8.65 6.74 8.60
N ARG A 25 -9.09 6.32 9.79
CA ARG A 25 -8.46 5.23 10.55
C ARG A 25 -9.17 3.89 10.42
N THR A 26 -10.33 3.86 9.76
CA THR A 26 -11.11 2.65 9.52
C THR A 26 -11.52 2.53 8.06
N GLY A 27 -11.78 1.32 7.59
CA GLY A 27 -12.24 1.02 6.24
C GLY A 27 -12.06 -0.46 5.93
N ASP A 28 -12.25 -0.83 4.67
CA ASP A 28 -12.14 -2.23 4.26
C ASP A 28 -10.69 -2.61 3.91
N GLU A 29 -9.98 -1.70 3.23
CA GLU A 29 -8.65 -1.96 2.69
C GLU A 29 -7.62 -0.90 3.12
N LEU A 30 -6.59 -1.33 3.84
CA LEU A 30 -5.36 -0.58 4.03
C LEU A 30 -4.34 -1.00 2.95
N LYS A 31 -4.01 -0.10 2.02
CA LYS A 31 -3.05 -0.34 0.95
C LYS A 31 -1.86 0.61 1.03
N CYS A 32 -0.78 0.16 1.63
CA CYS A 32 0.42 0.98 1.82
C CYS A 32 1.36 0.84 0.62
N VAL A 33 1.84 1.98 0.09
CA VAL A 33 2.94 1.97 -0.88
C VAL A 33 4.24 1.72 -0.12
N TYR A 34 4.98 0.68 -0.51
CA TYR A 34 6.26 0.34 0.10
C TYR A 34 7.40 1.10 -0.57
N VAL A 35 8.17 1.81 0.24
CA VAL A 35 9.34 2.64 -0.12
C VAL A 35 10.53 2.38 0.82
N GLY A 36 10.53 1.23 1.51
CA GLY A 36 11.60 0.85 2.46
C GLY A 36 11.30 1.14 3.94
N GLN A 37 10.12 1.66 4.27
CA GLN A 37 9.74 2.01 5.64
C GLN A 37 9.50 0.79 6.54
N ASP A 38 9.62 0.99 7.86
CA ASP A 38 9.25 -0.01 8.86
C ASP A 38 7.73 -0.20 8.90
N LEU A 39 7.26 -1.45 8.78
CA LEU A 39 5.83 -1.75 8.73
C LEU A 39 5.12 -1.57 10.08
N THR A 40 5.86 -1.57 11.20
CA THR A 40 5.30 -1.36 12.55
C THR A 40 4.64 0.01 12.70
N MET A 41 4.98 0.99 11.85
CA MET A 41 4.31 2.28 11.81
C MET A 41 2.81 2.16 11.48
N TYR A 42 2.39 1.05 10.85
CA TYR A 42 1.01 0.78 10.48
C TYR A 42 0.28 -0.14 11.47
N ASP A 43 0.93 -0.66 12.53
CA ASP A 43 0.33 -1.66 13.42
C ASP A 43 -0.96 -1.18 14.09
N ASP A 44 -0.97 0.07 14.56
CA ASP A 44 -2.18 0.69 15.14
C ASP A 44 -3.24 0.96 14.08
N LEU A 45 -2.82 1.49 12.92
CA LEU A 45 -3.74 1.83 11.83
C LEU A 45 -4.43 0.57 11.27
N ARG A 46 -3.70 -0.54 11.13
CA ARG A 46 -4.18 -1.79 10.56
C ARG A 46 -5.34 -2.40 11.34
N GLN A 47 -5.48 -2.10 12.63
CA GLN A 47 -6.58 -2.60 13.46
C GLN A 47 -7.96 -2.10 12.99
N GLY A 48 -8.02 -1.01 12.22
CA GLY A 48 -9.25 -0.48 11.65
C GLY A 48 -9.64 -1.06 10.28
N PHE A 49 -8.91 -2.07 9.77
CA PHE A 49 -9.11 -2.60 8.42
C PHE A 49 -9.16 -4.12 8.37
N ASP A 50 -10.04 -4.64 7.51
CA ASP A 50 -10.17 -6.08 7.28
C ASP A 50 -9.08 -6.63 6.33
N HIS A 51 -8.58 -5.76 5.44
CA HIS A 51 -7.57 -6.13 4.46
C HIS A 51 -6.33 -5.24 4.54
N ALA A 52 -5.15 -5.86 4.68
CA ALA A 52 -3.87 -5.17 4.60
C ALA A 52 -3.05 -5.58 3.36
N PHE A 53 -2.59 -4.59 2.59
CA PHE A 53 -1.79 -4.79 1.40
C PHE A 53 -0.56 -3.89 1.35
N LEU A 54 0.54 -4.44 0.82
CA LEU A 54 1.67 -3.66 0.34
C LEU A 54 1.64 -3.58 -1.18
N GLN A 55 1.82 -2.37 -1.69
CA GLN A 55 1.90 -2.09 -3.12
C GLN A 55 3.32 -1.61 -3.44
N PRO A 56 4.00 -2.16 -4.45
CA PRO A 56 5.27 -1.64 -4.92
C PRO A 56 5.16 -0.17 -5.31
N CYS A 57 6.18 0.62 -4.99
CA CYS A 57 6.31 1.96 -5.57
C CYS A 57 6.61 1.84 -7.07
N TYR A 58 5.82 2.54 -7.88
CA TYR A 58 6.01 2.63 -9.32
C TYR A 58 6.09 4.11 -9.71
N MET A 59 7.09 4.46 -10.50
CA MET A 59 7.28 5.81 -11.04
C MET A 59 7.50 5.74 -12.54
N GLU A 60 6.67 6.46 -13.31
CA GLU A 60 6.77 6.54 -14.78
C GLU A 60 8.09 7.15 -15.26
N ALA A 61 8.68 8.04 -14.45
CA ALA A 61 9.95 8.69 -14.76
C ALA A 61 11.17 7.78 -14.53
N GLU A 62 10.98 6.64 -13.86
CA GLU A 62 12.05 5.70 -13.52
C GLU A 62 12.14 4.55 -14.53
N SER A 63 13.30 3.89 -14.58
CA SER A 63 13.53 2.80 -15.53
C SER A 63 12.69 1.55 -15.19
N VAL A 64 12.52 0.67 -16.18
CA VAL A 64 11.87 -0.64 -16.00
C VAL A 64 12.60 -1.46 -14.93
N GLU A 65 13.93 -1.41 -14.93
CA GLU A 65 14.76 -2.10 -13.94
C GLU A 65 14.57 -1.54 -12.53
N TRP A 66 14.45 -0.21 -12.39
CA TRP A 66 14.18 0.42 -11.09
C TRP A 66 12.82 -0.01 -10.54
N ASN A 67 11.77 0.07 -11.36
CA ASN A 67 10.42 -0.37 -10.98
C ASN A 67 10.40 -1.89 -10.66
N GLY A 68 11.14 -2.70 -11.43
CA GLY A 68 11.27 -4.14 -11.21
C GLY A 68 11.94 -4.50 -9.87
N LYS A 69 12.96 -3.73 -9.44
CA LYS A 69 13.58 -3.91 -8.12
C LYS A 69 12.59 -3.63 -6.99
N ASN A 70 11.85 -2.53 -7.05
CA ASN A 70 10.83 -2.21 -6.04
C ASN A 70 9.75 -3.29 -5.94
N PHE A 71 9.37 -3.89 -7.07
CA PHE A 71 8.44 -5.01 -7.08
C PHE A 71 8.99 -6.22 -6.32
N ALA A 72 10.22 -6.64 -6.64
CA ALA A 72 10.87 -7.77 -5.99
C ALA A 72 11.08 -7.53 -4.48
N GLU A 73 11.50 -6.32 -4.11
CA GLU A 73 11.68 -5.93 -2.72
C GLU A 73 10.37 -5.98 -1.93
N THR A 74 9.29 -5.41 -2.48
CA THR A 74 7.97 -5.42 -1.84
C THR A 74 7.45 -6.84 -1.67
N GLU A 75 7.62 -7.70 -2.68
CA GLU A 75 7.22 -9.09 -2.66
C GLU A 75 7.94 -9.89 -1.55
N GLU A 76 9.25 -9.70 -1.44
CA GLU A 76 10.06 -10.31 -0.37
C GLU A 76 9.67 -9.81 1.02
N VAL A 77 9.29 -8.54 1.15
CA VAL A 77 8.79 -7.97 2.40
C VAL A 77 7.44 -8.57 2.77
N VAL A 78 6.52 -8.73 1.83
CA VAL A 78 5.22 -9.39 2.06
C VAL A 78 5.43 -10.83 2.55
N LYS A 79 6.32 -11.60 1.93
CA LYS A 79 6.63 -12.98 2.35
C LYS A 79 7.12 -13.06 3.81
N LYS A 80 7.88 -12.06 4.27
CA LYS A 80 8.48 -12.02 5.61
C LYS A 80 7.52 -11.48 6.68
N ASN A 81 6.43 -10.82 6.29
CA ASN A 81 5.53 -10.13 7.21
C ASN A 81 4.11 -10.68 7.08
N SER A 82 3.77 -11.67 7.91
CA SER A 82 2.46 -12.31 7.89
C SER A 82 1.31 -11.32 8.13
N GLY A 83 0.22 -11.52 7.38
CA GLY A 83 -0.95 -10.63 7.40
C GLY A 83 -0.91 -9.50 6.37
N TRP A 84 0.23 -9.24 5.72
CA TRP A 84 0.28 -8.40 4.52
C TRP A 84 0.08 -9.23 3.27
N ARG A 85 -0.57 -8.65 2.26
CA ARG A 85 -0.73 -9.22 0.92
C ARG A 85 -0.15 -8.29 -0.13
N LEU A 86 0.35 -8.85 -1.23
CA LEU A 86 0.84 -8.04 -2.34
C LEU A 86 -0.34 -7.48 -3.15
N SER A 87 -0.36 -6.16 -3.38
CA SER A 87 -1.29 -5.49 -4.30
C SER A 87 -0.53 -5.01 -5.52
N LEU A 88 -0.96 -5.45 -6.70
CA LEU A 88 -0.30 -5.11 -7.96
C LEU A 88 -1.09 -4.07 -8.74
N GLN A 89 -0.37 -3.14 -9.35
CA GLN A 89 -0.93 -2.20 -10.31
C GLN A 89 -1.09 -2.87 -11.67
N THR A 90 -1.95 -3.90 -11.75
CA THR A 90 -2.11 -4.77 -12.93
C THR A 90 -2.48 -4.00 -14.19
N HIS A 91 -3.21 -2.88 -14.07
CA HIS A 91 -3.58 -2.00 -15.18
C HIS A 91 -2.36 -1.53 -16.00
N LYS A 92 -1.22 -1.24 -15.33
CA LYS A 92 0.05 -0.84 -15.98
C LYS A 92 0.63 -1.95 -16.87
N TRP A 93 0.36 -3.21 -16.55
CA TRP A 93 0.83 -4.37 -17.30
C TRP A 93 -0.15 -4.77 -18.39
N MET A 94 -1.45 -4.57 -18.14
CA MET A 94 -2.52 -4.90 -19.08
C MET A 94 -2.71 -3.82 -20.15
N GLY A 95 -2.12 -2.64 -19.99
CA GLY A 95 -2.29 -1.53 -20.94
C GLY A 95 -3.70 -0.97 -20.95
N VAL A 96 -4.33 -0.92 -19.77
CA VAL A 96 -5.67 -0.36 -19.57
C VAL A 96 -5.61 0.81 -18.60
N ASP A 97 -6.43 1.82 -18.86
CA ASP A 97 -6.64 2.99 -17.99
C ASP A 97 -7.81 2.78 -17.03
#